data_AF-A0A7Y5G804-F1
#
_entry.id   AF-A0A7Y5G804-F1
#
_cell.length_a   1.000
_cell.length_b   1.000
_cell.length_c   1.000
_cell.angle_alpha   90.00
_cell.angle_beta   90.00
_cell.angle_gamma   90.00
#
_symmetry.space_group_name_H-M   'P 1'
#
loop_
_entity.id
_entity.type
_entity.pdbx_description
1 polymer ?
#
loop_
_entity_poly.entity_id
_entity_poly.type
_entity_poly.pdbx_seq_one_letter_code
_entity_poly.pdbx_strand_id
1 'polypeptide(L)'
;MWLELVKEGLKEIKELIDKKDKRREKAFDAVEAINRAANRTTIYITKSVSGTYKSNQELSDLWMEAAKAVRNLDQDLYWRLLGKAEFWSNPEEWSEDRVKKTKISLLEIKRSARKILQKTKK
;
A
#
# COMPACT_ATOMS: atom_id res chain seq x y z
N MET A 1 40.20 -22.74 -11.15
CA MET A 1 38.87 -23.37 -11.27
C MET A 1 38.07 -23.26 -9.97
N TRP A 2 38.57 -23.78 -8.83
CA TRP A 2 37.84 -23.76 -7.55
C TRP A 2 37.61 -22.35 -6.96
N LEU A 3 38.62 -21.46 -7.02
CA LEU A 3 38.52 -20.08 -6.53
C LEU A 3 37.48 -19.24 -7.29
N GLU A 4 37.32 -19.46 -8.59
CA GLU A 4 36.35 -18.72 -9.41
C GLU A 4 34.91 -19.15 -9.12
N LEU A 5 34.68 -20.45 -8.88
CA LEU A 5 33.37 -20.96 -8.44
C LEU A 5 32.96 -20.37 -7.08
N VAL A 6 33.90 -20.25 -6.15
CA VAL A 6 33.64 -19.61 -4.84
C VAL A 6 33.32 -18.13 -5.00
N LYS A 7 34.04 -17.40 -5.85
CA LYS A 7 33.78 -15.97 -6.11
C LYS A 7 32.40 -15.75 -6.73
N GLU A 8 32.01 -16.55 -7.72
CA GLU A 8 30.71 -16.41 -8.36
C GLU A 8 29.58 -16.72 -7.37
N GLY A 9 29.72 -17.77 -6.55
CA GLY A 9 28.75 -18.07 -5.50
C GLY A 9 28.61 -16.96 -4.45
N LEU A 10 29.71 -16.33 -4.03
CA LEU A 10 29.67 -15.18 -3.11
C LEU A 10 28.97 -13.96 -3.73
N LYS A 11 29.17 -13.74 -5.03
CA LYS A 11 28.51 -12.65 -5.76
C LYS A 11 27.00 -12.87 -5.86
N GLU A 12 26.55 -14.08 -6.20
CA GLU A 12 25.13 -14.43 -6.24
C GLU A 12 24.46 -14.24 -4.86
N ILE A 13 25.12 -14.71 -3.79
CA ILE A 13 24.62 -14.52 -2.41
C ILE A 13 24.47 -13.03 -2.08
N LYS A 14 25.47 -12.21 -2.43
CA LYS A 14 25.41 -10.76 -2.20
C LYS A 14 24.24 -10.12 -2.97
N GLU A 15 24.06 -10.47 -4.24
CA GLU A 15 22.95 -9.96 -5.05
C GLU A 15 21.57 -10.33 -4.47
N LEU A 16 21.44 -11.53 -3.91
CA LEU A 16 20.21 -11.98 -3.23
C LEU A 16 19.95 -11.19 -1.94
N ILE A 17 20.98 -10.92 -1.14
CA ILE A 17 20.89 -10.09 0.06
C ILE A 17 20.47 -8.67 -0.31
N ASP A 18 21.15 -8.04 -1.27
CA ASP A 18 20.85 -6.67 -1.72
C ASP A 18 19.41 -6.56 -2.26
N LYS A 19 18.93 -7.57 -3.00
CA LYS A 19 17.54 -7.64 -3.48
C LYS A 19 16.54 -7.75 -2.32
N LYS A 20 16.86 -8.54 -1.28
CA LYS A 20 16.01 -8.69 -0.09
C LYS A 20 15.91 -7.37 0.67
N ASP A 21 17.02 -6.67 0.87
CA ASP A 21 17.06 -5.39 1.56
C ASP A 21 16.28 -4.30 0.80
N LYS A 22 16.49 -4.18 -0.52
CA LYS A 22 15.72 -3.26 -1.38
C LYS A 22 14.22 -3.56 -1.34
N ARG A 23 13.83 -4.84 -1.31
CA ARG A 23 12.42 -5.23 -1.20
C ARG A 23 11.84 -4.86 0.16
N ARG A 24 12.63 -4.97 1.23
CA ARG A 24 12.23 -4.59 2.59
C ARG A 24 12.05 -3.09 2.72
N GLU A 25 12.97 -2.29 2.18
CA GLU A 25 12.87 -0.82 2.13
C GLU A 25 11.59 -0.38 1.42
N LYS A 26 11.34 -0.88 0.19
CA LYS A 26 10.10 -0.60 -0.55
C LYS A 26 8.83 -0.96 0.23
N ALA A 27 8.86 -2.04 1.01
CA ALA A 27 7.74 -2.43 1.85
C ALA A 27 7.49 -1.46 3.00
N PHE A 28 8.54 -0.88 3.59
CA PHE A 28 8.39 0.17 4.59
C PHE A 28 7.81 1.45 3.98
N ASP A 29 8.36 1.91 2.85
CA ASP A 29 7.89 3.11 2.16
C ASP A 29 6.41 3.01 1.79
N ALA A 30 6.01 1.85 1.24
CA ALA A 30 4.62 1.58 0.89
C ALA A 30 3.68 1.63 2.10
N VAL A 31 4.10 1.07 3.24
CA VAL A 31 3.30 1.08 4.46
C VAL A 31 3.23 2.47 5.07
N GLU A 32 4.31 3.26 4.99
CA GLU A 32 4.31 4.66 5.41
C GLU A 32 3.31 5.48 4.58
N ALA A 33 3.33 5.34 3.25
CA ALA A 33 2.39 6.01 2.36
C ALA A 33 0.93 5.65 2.69
N ILE A 34 0.63 4.37 2.91
CA ILE A 34 -0.70 3.91 3.34
C ILE A 34 -1.09 4.55 4.68
N ASN A 35 -0.18 4.58 5.66
CA ASN A 35 -0.46 5.15 6.98
C ASN A 35 -0.73 6.65 6.89
N ARG A 36 0.02 7.38 6.06
CA ARG A 36 -0.20 8.80 5.79
C ARG A 36 -1.60 9.06 5.23
N ALA A 37 -1.98 8.33 4.18
CA ALA A 37 -3.31 8.43 3.58
C ALA A 37 -4.43 8.06 4.58
N ALA A 38 -4.23 6.99 5.36
CA ALA A 38 -5.20 6.54 6.36
C ALA A 38 -5.38 7.54 7.52
N ASN A 39 -4.29 8.16 7.98
CA ASN A 39 -4.34 9.18 9.02
C ASN A 39 -5.07 10.43 8.53
N ARG A 40 -4.73 10.90 7.33
CA ARG A 40 -5.42 12.05 6.73
C ARG A 40 -6.91 11.78 6.53
N THR A 41 -7.25 10.57 6.07
CA THR A 41 -8.64 10.10 5.95
C THR A 41 -9.36 10.14 7.31
N THR A 42 -8.74 9.60 8.35
CA THR A 42 -9.33 9.58 9.70
C THR A 42 -9.62 11.01 10.19
N ILE A 43 -8.64 11.91 10.04
CA ILE A 43 -8.80 13.33 10.39
C ILE A 43 -9.95 13.97 9.62
N TYR A 44 -10.03 13.73 8.30
CA TYR A 44 -11.10 14.27 7.47
C TYR A 44 -12.47 13.80 7.93
N ILE A 45 -12.63 12.48 8.16
CA ILE A 45 -13.90 11.89 8.60
C ILE A 45 -14.30 12.43 9.97
N THR A 46 -13.38 12.50 10.94
CA THR A 46 -13.69 13.01 12.29
C THR A 46 -14.07 14.49 12.28
N LYS A 47 -13.55 15.29 11.35
CA LYS A 47 -13.91 16.71 11.19
C LYS A 47 -15.19 16.93 10.37
N SER A 48 -15.67 15.90 9.67
CA SER A 48 -16.87 15.99 8.85
C SER A 48 -18.12 15.82 9.72
N VAL A 49 -18.89 16.89 9.89
CA VAL A 49 -20.07 16.93 10.77
C VAL A 49 -21.28 16.19 10.16
N SER A 50 -21.30 16.00 8.84
CA SER A 50 -22.35 15.27 8.13
C SER A 50 -21.90 13.83 7.83
N GLY A 51 -22.76 12.85 8.08
CA GLY A 51 -22.53 11.43 7.74
C GLY A 51 -22.35 11.13 6.25
N THR A 52 -22.39 12.14 5.38
CA THR A 52 -22.09 12.09 3.94
C THR A 52 -20.65 12.50 3.66
N TYR A 53 -19.92 11.64 2.96
CA TYR A 53 -18.59 11.94 2.46
C TYR A 53 -18.67 12.87 1.25
N LYS A 54 -17.86 13.94 1.24
CA LYS A 54 -17.67 14.78 0.04
C LYS A 54 -16.40 14.35 -0.69
N SER A 55 -16.34 14.67 -1.98
CA SER A 55 -15.11 14.50 -2.75
C SER A 55 -13.96 15.27 -2.11
N ASN A 56 -12.78 14.67 -2.15
CA ASN A 56 -11.57 15.21 -1.56
C ASN A 56 -10.36 14.79 -2.41
N GLN A 57 -9.86 15.72 -3.22
CA GLN A 57 -8.74 15.50 -4.12
C GLN A 57 -7.45 15.14 -3.36
N GLU A 58 -7.18 15.80 -2.22
CA GLU A 58 -5.98 15.51 -1.41
C GLU A 58 -5.98 14.05 -0.92
N LEU A 59 -7.14 13.55 -0.48
CA LEU A 59 -7.25 12.15 -0.09
C LEU A 59 -7.09 11.22 -1.30
N SER A 60 -7.72 11.53 -2.43
CA SER A 60 -7.55 10.77 -3.68
C SER A 60 -6.08 10.63 -4.05
N ASP A 61 -5.33 11.74 -4.03
CA ASP A 61 -3.92 11.77 -4.41
C ASP A 61 -3.06 10.96 -3.44
N LEU A 62 -3.27 11.09 -2.12
CA LEU A 62 -2.55 10.31 -1.12
C LEU A 62 -2.79 8.80 -1.29
N TRP A 63 -4.03 8.39 -1.61
CA TRP A 63 -4.34 6.99 -1.87
C TRP A 63 -3.75 6.48 -3.19
N MET A 64 -3.66 7.34 -4.21
CA MET A 64 -2.99 7.05 -5.48
C MET A 64 -1.47 6.87 -5.29
N GLU A 65 -0.83 7.71 -4.48
CA GLU A 65 0.58 7.57 -4.11
C GLU A 65 0.83 6.26 -3.36
N ALA A 66 -0.01 5.94 -2.38
CA ALA A 66 0.05 4.65 -1.68
C ALA A 66 -0.10 3.47 -2.65
N ALA A 67 -1.01 3.55 -3.63
CA ALA A 67 -1.15 2.52 -4.65
C ALA A 67 0.15 2.34 -5.45
N LYS A 68 0.74 3.43 -5.95
CA LYS A 68 2.00 3.39 -6.71
C LYS A 68 3.11 2.69 -5.93
N ALA A 69 3.24 2.97 -4.63
CA ALA A 69 4.26 2.36 -3.77
C ALA A 69 4.06 0.84 -3.57
N VAL A 70 2.82 0.35 -3.61
CA VAL A 70 2.48 -1.07 -3.42
C VAL A 70 2.53 -1.89 -4.72
N ARG A 71 2.55 -1.25 -5.89
CA ARG A 71 2.39 -1.90 -7.21
C ARG A 71 3.23 -3.16 -7.42
N ASN A 72 4.49 -3.15 -6.97
CA ASN A 72 5.43 -4.28 -7.14
C ASN A 72 5.51 -5.21 -5.92
N LEU A 73 4.67 -5.00 -4.90
CA LEU A 73 4.68 -5.73 -3.63
C LEU A 73 3.44 -6.59 -3.45
N ASP A 74 2.26 -6.06 -3.81
CA ASP A 74 0.98 -6.76 -3.63
C ASP A 74 -0.08 -6.22 -4.61
N GLN A 75 -0.37 -6.99 -5.66
CA GLN A 75 -1.27 -6.57 -6.75
C GLN A 75 -2.73 -6.41 -6.30
N ASP A 76 -3.22 -7.26 -5.39
CA ASP A 76 -4.58 -7.13 -4.84
C ASP A 76 -4.71 -5.80 -4.08
N LEU A 77 -3.73 -5.53 -3.19
CA LEU A 77 -3.75 -4.29 -2.43
C LEU A 77 -3.61 -3.06 -3.33
N TYR A 78 -2.81 -3.12 -4.39
CA TYR A 78 -2.70 -2.06 -5.39
C TYR A 78 -4.08 -1.63 -5.94
N TRP A 79 -4.88 -2.59 -6.43
CA TRP A 79 -6.21 -2.30 -6.99
C TRP A 79 -7.18 -1.73 -5.96
N ARG A 80 -7.09 -2.19 -4.71
CA ARG A 80 -7.92 -1.69 -3.61
C ARG A 80 -7.55 -0.26 -3.21
N LEU A 81 -6.27 0.08 -3.24
CA LEU A 81 -5.81 1.45 -2.98
C LEU A 81 -6.22 2.41 -4.12
N LEU A 82 -6.20 1.95 -5.37
CA LEU A 82 -6.78 2.71 -6.49
C LEU A 82 -8.28 2.93 -6.31
N GLY A 83 -9.04 1.88 -5.97
CA GLY A 83 -10.46 2.02 -5.67
C GLY A 83 -10.71 2.97 -4.49
N LYS A 84 -9.79 3.04 -3.52
CA LYS A 84 -9.87 4.01 -2.42
C LYS A 84 -9.60 5.44 -2.90
N ALA A 85 -8.68 5.64 -3.84
CA ALA A 85 -8.45 6.94 -4.47
C ALA A 85 -9.70 7.40 -5.25
N GLU A 86 -10.26 6.52 -6.08
CA GLU A 86 -11.51 6.76 -6.82
C GLU A 86 -12.71 7.04 -5.91
N PHE A 87 -12.78 6.35 -4.76
CA PHE A 87 -13.80 6.65 -3.75
C PHE A 87 -13.69 8.10 -3.27
N TRP A 88 -12.48 8.61 -3.03
CA TRP A 88 -12.29 9.98 -2.57
C TRP A 88 -12.45 11.01 -3.67
N SER A 89 -12.26 10.67 -4.94
CA SER A 89 -12.56 11.59 -6.04
C SER A 89 -14.05 11.77 -6.26
N ASN A 90 -14.86 10.70 -6.08
CA ASN A 90 -16.31 10.78 -6.21
C ASN A 90 -17.06 9.79 -5.30
N PRO A 91 -17.27 10.10 -4.01
CA PRO A 91 -17.87 9.17 -3.05
C PRO A 91 -19.33 8.78 -3.36
N GLU A 92 -20.07 9.64 -4.06
CA GLU A 92 -21.51 9.44 -4.34
C GLU A 92 -21.75 8.24 -5.28
N GLU A 93 -20.79 7.93 -6.15
CA GLU A 93 -20.81 6.77 -7.06
C GLU A 93 -20.41 5.44 -6.38
N TRP A 94 -20.13 5.47 -5.08
CA TRP A 94 -19.67 4.32 -4.32
C TRP A 94 -20.70 3.88 -3.30
N SER A 95 -21.57 2.95 -3.72
CA SER A 95 -22.48 2.28 -2.81
C SER A 95 -21.74 1.53 -1.69
N GLU A 96 -22.39 1.37 -0.53
CA GLU A 96 -21.81 0.60 0.58
C GLU A 96 -21.47 -0.84 0.19
N ASP A 97 -22.28 -1.46 -0.66
CA ASP A 97 -22.05 -2.81 -1.17
C ASP A 97 -20.78 -2.86 -2.03
N ARG A 98 -20.56 -1.87 -2.91
CA ARG A 98 -19.31 -1.74 -3.68
C ARG A 98 -18.12 -1.57 -2.75
N VAL A 99 -18.23 -0.73 -1.72
CA VAL A 99 -17.16 -0.52 -0.72
C VAL A 99 -16.81 -1.81 0.03
N LYS A 100 -17.84 -2.59 0.41
CA LYS A 100 -17.66 -3.89 1.10
C LYS A 100 -17.03 -4.93 0.18
N LYS A 101 -17.55 -5.10 -1.04
CA LYS A 101 -17.04 -6.06 -2.04
C LYS A 101 -15.60 -5.79 -2.44
N THR A 102 -15.26 -4.51 -2.65
CA THR A 102 -13.89 -4.09 -3.00
C THR A 102 -12.94 -4.03 -1.79
N LYS A 103 -13.45 -4.19 -0.56
CA LYS A 103 -12.66 -4.22 0.69
C LYS A 103 -11.76 -2.99 0.86
N ILE A 104 -12.24 -1.81 0.49
CA ILE A 104 -11.48 -0.55 0.58
C ILE A 104 -11.68 0.19 1.92
N SER A 105 -12.22 -0.48 2.94
CA SER A 105 -12.31 0.08 4.29
C SER A 105 -10.91 0.25 4.89
N LEU A 106 -10.73 1.25 5.76
CA LEU A 106 -9.45 1.51 6.42
C LEU A 106 -8.93 0.29 7.19
N LEU A 107 -9.83 -0.47 7.82
CA LEU A 107 -9.48 -1.66 8.57
C LEU A 107 -8.91 -2.75 7.66
N GLU A 108 -9.57 -3.02 6.54
CA GLU A 108 -9.14 -4.04 5.58
C GLU A 108 -7.82 -3.67 4.88
N ILE A 109 -7.63 -2.39 4.57
CA ILE A 109 -6.38 -1.88 4.02
C ILE A 109 -5.24 -1.99 5.04
N LYS A 110 -5.44 -1.52 6.29
CA LYS A 110 -4.42 -1.60 7.35
C LYS A 110 -4.00 -3.04 7.67
N ARG A 111 -4.96 -3.98 7.68
CA ARG A 111 -4.67 -5.42 7.82
C ARG A 111 -3.79 -5.93 6.69
N SER A 112 -4.08 -5.54 5.45
CA SER A 112 -3.32 -5.97 4.26
C SER A 112 -1.92 -5.36 4.25
N ALA A 113 -1.78 -4.08 4.60
CA ALA A 113 -0.48 -3.40 4.72
C ALA A 113 0.45 -4.10 5.73
N ARG A 114 -0.07 -4.53 6.88
CA ARG A 114 0.71 -5.29 7.87
C ARG A 114 1.23 -6.62 7.32
N LYS A 115 0.48 -7.28 6.44
CA LYS A 115 0.93 -8.53 5.80
C LYS A 115 2.12 -8.31 4.88
N ILE A 116 2.25 -7.14 4.25
CA ILE A 116 3.43 -6.79 3.43
C ILE A 116 4.70 -6.84 4.29
N LEU A 117 4.68 -6.21 5.47
CA LEU A 117 5.84 -6.22 6.38
C LEU A 117 6.17 -7.61 6.94
N GLN A 118 5.17 -8.48 7.10
CA GLN A 118 5.42 -9.86 7.57
C GLN A 118 6.09 -10.71 6.48
N LYS A 119 5.74 -10.49 5.20
CA LYS A 119 6.35 -11.18 4.06
C LYS A 119 7.80 -10.78 3.80
N THR A 120 8.27 -9.66 4.35
CA THR A 120 9.67 -9.19 4.20
C THR A 120 10.58 -9.57 5.37
N LYS A 121 10.02 -10.09 6.48
CA LYS A 121 10.79 -10.61 7.62
C LYS A 121 11.27 -12.05 7.44
N LYS A 122 10.60 -12.83 6.58
CA LYS A 122 11.02 -14.18 6.19
C LYS A 122 12.09 -14.05 5.10
#